data_AF-A0A0W0V850-F1
#
_entry.id   AF-A0A0W0V850-F1
#
_cell.length_a   1.000
_cell.length_b   1.000
_cell.length_c   1.000
_cell.angle_alpha   90.00
_cell.angle_beta   90.00
_cell.angle_gamma   90.00
#
_symmetry.space_group_name_H-M   'P 1'
#
loop_
_entity.id
_entity.type
_entity.pdbx_description
1 polymer ?
#
loop_
_entity_poly.entity_id
_entity_poly.type
_entity_poly.pdbx_seq_one_letter_code
_entity_poly.pdbx_strand_id
1 'polypeptide(L)'
;MKDRKFFLDYQNPKLVLAVIIFFITALLFLWEIVGYFSAKQELVLPKEIIRANSKENIQINSPVFRTALFGDYVPVNLSDNEIKQSMLDAEVVGVLFSSQAENSQVIIRAGGGPEKIYSIGDSLPGGAVIKRISQNGVVVLHNGALESLSLPKNELIFDAPAKPLVEE
;
A
#
# COMPACT_ATOMS: atom_id res chain seq x y z
N MET A 1 55.18 -14.07 13.15
CA MET A 1 53.95 -14.73 13.64
C MET A 1 53.60 -14.11 14.98
N LYS A 2 52.42 -13.50 15.11
CA LYS A 2 51.99 -12.77 16.32
C LYS A 2 51.02 -13.66 17.07
N ASP A 3 51.51 -14.26 18.15
CA ASP A 3 50.74 -15.16 18.99
C ASP A 3 49.60 -14.40 19.67
N ARG A 4 48.37 -14.57 19.18
CA ARG A 4 47.16 -14.11 19.86
C ARG A 4 46.88 -15.03 21.04
N LYS A 5 47.57 -14.76 22.13
CA LYS A 5 47.31 -15.33 23.45
C LYS A 5 46.00 -14.74 23.99
N PHE A 6 44.88 -15.38 23.68
CA PHE A 6 43.56 -15.10 24.26
C PHE A 6 43.52 -15.65 25.70
N PHE A 7 44.27 -15.04 26.61
CA PHE A 7 44.18 -15.37 28.04
C PHE A 7 43.02 -14.60 28.63
N LEU A 8 41.91 -15.29 28.87
CA LEU A 8 40.87 -14.83 29.80
C LEU A 8 41.52 -14.76 31.18
N ASP A 9 41.96 -13.56 31.57
CA ASP A 9 42.53 -13.32 32.89
C ASP A 9 41.42 -13.38 33.95
N TYR A 10 41.15 -14.60 34.42
CA TYR A 10 40.08 -14.93 35.36
C TYR A 10 40.28 -14.29 36.74
N GLN A 11 41.45 -13.69 37.00
CA GLN A 11 41.76 -13.01 38.25
C GLN A 11 41.10 -11.62 38.36
N ASN A 12 40.65 -11.04 37.25
CA ASN A 12 39.98 -9.74 37.24
C ASN A 12 38.45 -9.91 37.33
N PRO A 13 37.82 -9.68 38.51
CA PRO A 13 36.40 -9.96 38.70
C PRO A 13 35.49 -9.13 37.78
N LYS A 14 35.93 -7.91 37.41
CA LYS A 14 35.20 -7.03 36.48
C LYS A 14 35.20 -7.56 35.04
N LEU A 15 36.31 -8.14 34.58
CA LEU A 15 36.41 -8.72 33.24
C LEU A 15 35.61 -10.03 33.15
N VAL A 16 35.68 -10.87 34.18
CA VAL A 16 34.86 -12.09 34.27
C VAL A 16 33.37 -11.74 34.24
N LEU A 17 32.94 -10.74 35.01
CA LEU A 17 31.55 -10.29 35.01
C LEU A 17 31.11 -9.75 33.64
N ALA A 18 31.94 -8.94 32.97
CA ALA A 18 31.63 -8.41 31.64
C ALA A 18 31.50 -9.52 30.58
N VAL A 19 32.37 -10.54 30.64
CA VAL A 19 32.31 -11.70 29.75
C VAL A 19 31.04 -12.52 29.99
N ILE A 20 30.68 -12.76 31.26
CA ILE A 20 29.44 -13.47 31.61
C ILE A 20 28.21 -12.71 31.08
N ILE A 21 28.15 -11.40 31.30
CA ILE A 21 27.04 -10.57 30.79
C ILE A 21 26.97 -10.64 29.26
N PHE A 22 28.11 -10.55 28.57
CA PHE A 22 28.15 -10.63 27.11
C PHE A 22 27.65 -11.98 26.58
N PHE A 23 28.02 -13.09 27.22
CA PHE A 23 27.52 -14.41 26.82
C PHE A 23 26.03 -14.58 27.11
N ILE A 24 25.53 -14.07 28.24
CA ILE A 24 24.10 -14.11 28.57
C ILE A 24 23.30 -13.29 27.56
N THR A 25 23.73 -12.06 27.24
CA THR A 25 23.01 -11.22 26.27
C THR A 25 23.07 -11.81 24.86
N ALA A 26 24.20 -12.38 24.46
CA ALA A 26 24.32 -13.08 23.18
C ALA A 26 23.37 -14.29 23.08
N LEU A 27 23.23 -15.06 24.16
CA LEU A 27 22.32 -16.21 24.20
C LEU A 27 20.85 -15.78 24.12
N LEU A 28 20.47 -14.70 24.83
CA LEU A 28 19.12 -14.14 24.75
C LEU A 28 18.80 -13.61 23.35
N PHE A 29 19.75 -12.92 22.72
CA PHE A 29 19.58 -12.40 21.36
C PHE A 29 19.45 -13.52 20.32
N LEU A 30 20.23 -14.60 20.45
CA LEU A 30 20.11 -15.77 19.59
C LEU A 30 18.75 -16.47 19.75
N TRP A 31 18.22 -16.54 20.97
CA TRP A 31 16.89 -17.08 21.23
C TRP A 31 15.78 -16.28 20.54
N GLU A 32 15.86 -14.96 20.59
CA GLU A 32 14.90 -14.06 19.94
C GLU A 32 14.90 -14.23 18.41
N ILE A 33 16.08 -14.37 17.80
CA ILE A 33 16.23 -14.64 16.35
C ILE A 33 15.59 -15.97 15.96
N VAL A 34 15.79 -17.05 16.74
CA VAL A 34 15.18 -18.36 16.49
C VAL A 34 13.66 -18.29 16.64
N GLY A 35 13.16 -17.55 17.62
CA GLY A 35 11.74 -17.27 17.80
C GLY A 35 11.12 -16.56 16.60
N TYR A 36 11.80 -15.54 16.07
CA TYR A 36 11.34 -14.80 14.89
C TYR A 36 11.32 -15.67 13.62
N PHE A 37 12.28 -16.59 13.48
CA PHE A 37 12.32 -17.51 12.33
C PHE A 37 11.30 -18.65 12.44
N SER A 38 11.00 -19.11 13.65
CA SER A 38 9.99 -20.15 13.93
C SER A 38 8.56 -19.59 13.88
N ALA A 39 8.39 -18.27 14.04
CA ALA A 39 7.12 -17.56 13.88
C ALA A 39 6.76 -17.31 12.40
N LYS A 40 7.48 -17.91 11.44
CA LYS A 40 6.97 -18.03 10.07
C LYS A 40 5.80 -19.00 10.08
N GLN A 41 4.62 -18.39 10.17
CA GLN A 41 3.32 -19.02 10.06
C GLN A 41 3.35 -20.09 8.99
N GLU A 42 3.27 -21.35 9.41
CA GLU A 42 2.74 -22.36 8.51
C GLU A 42 1.34 -21.87 8.15
N LEU A 43 1.18 -21.49 6.88
CA LEU A 43 -0.13 -21.40 6.27
C LEU A 43 -0.69 -22.82 6.35
N VAL A 44 -1.39 -23.13 7.44
CA VAL A 44 -2.24 -24.29 7.53
C VAL A 44 -3.37 -24.00 6.55
N LEU A 45 -3.12 -24.29 5.28
CA LEU A 45 -4.16 -24.40 4.28
C LEU A 45 -5.09 -25.49 4.81
N PRO A 46 -6.35 -25.18 5.13
CA PRO A 46 -7.31 -26.21 5.47
C PRO A 46 -7.41 -27.09 4.23
N LYS A 47 -6.75 -28.24 4.23
CA LYS A 47 -6.97 -29.30 3.24
C LYS A 47 -8.22 -30.08 3.64
N GLU A 48 -9.28 -29.36 3.99
CA GLU A 48 -10.61 -29.95 3.94
C GLU A 48 -11.05 -29.88 2.49
N ILE A 49 -10.81 -30.96 1.75
CA ILE A 49 -11.56 -31.20 0.53
C ILE A 49 -12.98 -31.48 0.99
N ILE A 50 -13.78 -30.41 1.11
CA ILE A 50 -15.22 -30.54 1.30
C ILE A 50 -15.72 -31.35 0.10
N ARG A 51 -16.06 -32.62 0.32
CA ARG A 51 -16.87 -33.36 -0.64
C ARG A 51 -18.26 -32.74 -0.63
N ALA A 52 -18.43 -31.68 -1.42
CA ALA A 52 -19.71 -31.03 -1.64
C ALA A 52 -20.59 -31.95 -2.49
N ASN A 53 -21.16 -32.97 -1.84
CA ASN A 53 -22.25 -33.78 -2.41
C ASN A 53 -23.62 -33.13 -2.22
N SER A 54 -23.68 -31.90 -1.71
CA SER A 54 -24.87 -31.07 -1.77
C SER A 54 -24.79 -30.25 -3.06
N LYS A 55 -25.66 -30.57 -4.04
CA LYS A 55 -26.04 -29.58 -5.05
C LYS A 55 -26.59 -28.39 -4.28
N GLU A 56 -25.78 -27.34 -4.14
CA GLU A 56 -26.24 -26.12 -3.50
C GLU A 56 -27.40 -25.58 -4.35
N ASN A 57 -28.55 -25.33 -3.73
CA ASN A 57 -29.68 -24.77 -4.44
C ASN A 57 -29.35 -23.30 -4.71
N ILE A 58 -28.77 -23.04 -5.88
CA ILE A 58 -28.38 -21.71 -6.34
C ILE A 58 -29.65 -20.89 -6.56
N GLN A 59 -29.99 -20.09 -5.56
CA GLN A 59 -31.07 -19.10 -5.63
C GLN A 59 -30.51 -17.75 -6.12
N ILE A 60 -31.39 -16.88 -6.61
CA ILE A 60 -31.02 -15.54 -7.14
C ILE A 60 -30.30 -14.68 -6.08
N ASN A 61 -30.55 -14.92 -4.81
CA ASN A 61 -29.92 -14.23 -3.68
C ASN A 61 -28.67 -14.94 -3.13
N SER A 62 -28.19 -16.02 -3.77
CA SER A 62 -27.05 -16.79 -3.27
C SER A 62 -25.75 -15.97 -3.27
N PRO A 63 -24.85 -16.19 -2.29
CA PRO A 63 -23.60 -15.43 -2.14
C PRO A 63 -22.68 -15.50 -3.36
N VAL A 64 -22.76 -16.58 -4.16
CA VAL A 64 -21.95 -16.78 -5.37
C VAL A 64 -22.14 -15.66 -6.40
N PHE A 65 -23.32 -15.04 -6.44
CA PHE A 65 -23.63 -13.93 -7.36
C PHE A 65 -23.29 -12.54 -6.81
N ARG A 66 -22.94 -12.45 -5.52
CA ARG A 66 -22.61 -11.18 -4.85
C ARG A 66 -21.15 -11.11 -4.42
N THR A 67 -20.43 -12.22 -4.51
CA THR A 67 -19.02 -12.35 -4.10
C THR A 67 -18.10 -12.16 -5.30
N ALA A 68 -16.98 -11.46 -5.08
CA ALA A 68 -15.87 -11.41 -6.03
C ALA A 68 -15.11 -12.75 -6.06
N LEU A 69 -15.58 -13.71 -6.87
CA LEU A 69 -15.01 -15.06 -6.95
C LEU A 69 -13.55 -15.09 -7.41
N PHE A 70 -13.11 -14.04 -8.10
CA PHE A 70 -11.76 -13.92 -8.68
C PHE A 70 -10.94 -12.81 -8.01
N GLY A 71 -11.41 -12.29 -6.88
CA GLY A 71 -10.80 -11.16 -6.17
C GLY A 71 -11.03 -9.81 -6.84
N ASP A 72 -10.33 -8.79 -6.34
CA ASP A 72 -10.38 -7.43 -6.85
C ASP A 72 -9.47 -7.30 -8.08
N TYR A 73 -10.07 -7.21 -9.28
CA TYR A 73 -9.32 -6.99 -10.51
C TYR A 73 -9.11 -5.50 -10.76
N VAL A 74 -7.84 -5.08 -10.82
CA VAL A 74 -7.42 -3.74 -11.25
C VAL A 74 -6.61 -3.90 -12.53
N PRO A 75 -7.14 -3.51 -13.70
CA PRO A 75 -6.45 -3.75 -14.97
C PRO A 75 -5.20 -2.88 -15.09
N VAL A 76 -4.06 -3.50 -15.38
CA VAL A 76 -2.77 -2.80 -15.47
C VAL A 76 -2.74 -1.79 -16.62
N ASN A 77 -3.43 -2.10 -17.73
CA ASN A 77 -3.41 -1.31 -18.96
C ASN A 77 -4.69 -0.50 -19.21
N LEU A 78 -5.62 -0.41 -18.25
CA LEU A 78 -6.80 0.44 -18.46
C LEU A 78 -6.39 1.91 -18.39
N SER A 79 -6.71 2.64 -19.46
CA SER A 79 -6.61 4.08 -19.46
C SER A 79 -7.61 4.65 -18.45
N ASP A 80 -7.25 5.73 -17.75
CA ASP A 80 -8.15 6.35 -16.77
C ASP A 80 -9.46 6.84 -17.42
N ASN A 81 -9.45 7.09 -18.73
CA ASN A 81 -10.61 7.51 -19.52
C ASN A 81 -11.63 6.39 -19.79
N GLU A 82 -11.21 5.12 -19.71
CA GLU A 82 -12.12 3.97 -19.86
C GLU A 82 -12.85 3.63 -18.56
N ILE A 83 -12.39 4.16 -17.43
CA ILE A 83 -12.98 3.94 -16.13
C ILE A 83 -14.05 5.00 -15.88
N LYS A 84 -15.22 4.58 -15.39
CA LYS A 84 -16.31 5.48 -15.03
C LYS A 84 -15.81 6.55 -14.05
N GLN A 85 -16.06 7.82 -14.34
CA GLN A 85 -15.78 8.91 -13.41
C GLN A 85 -16.61 8.73 -12.12
N SER A 86 -15.95 8.87 -10.97
CA SER A 86 -16.57 8.73 -9.66
C SER A 86 -17.47 9.92 -9.34
N MET A 87 -18.55 9.64 -8.62
CA MET A 87 -19.45 10.66 -8.05
C MET A 87 -19.27 10.80 -6.54
N LEU A 88 -18.18 10.26 -5.99
CA LEU A 88 -17.82 10.51 -4.60
C LEU A 88 -17.67 12.01 -4.35
N ASP A 89 -18.10 12.45 -3.18
CA ASP A 89 -17.85 13.80 -2.69
C ASP A 89 -16.39 13.92 -2.21
N ALA A 90 -15.47 13.82 -3.16
CA ALA A 90 -14.03 13.86 -2.96
C ALA A 90 -13.35 14.52 -4.16
N GLU A 91 -12.47 15.47 -3.89
CA GLU A 91 -11.72 16.21 -4.89
C GLU A 91 -10.24 15.85 -4.79
N VAL A 92 -9.63 15.49 -5.92
CA VAL A 92 -8.17 15.33 -6.01
C VAL A 92 -7.56 16.70 -6.16
N VAL A 93 -6.79 17.14 -5.16
CA VAL A 93 -6.15 18.46 -5.14
C VAL A 93 -4.77 18.40 -5.78
N GLY A 94 -4.06 17.28 -5.63
CA GLY A 94 -2.73 17.11 -6.21
C GLY A 94 -2.29 15.66 -6.23
N VAL A 95 -1.35 15.35 -7.12
CA VAL A 95 -0.74 14.02 -7.22
C VAL A 95 0.78 14.15 -7.18
N LEU A 96 1.42 13.36 -6.31
CA LEU A 96 2.86 13.13 -6.27
C LEU A 96 3.12 11.77 -6.92
N PHE A 97 3.34 11.76 -8.23
CA PHE A 97 3.50 10.53 -8.99
C PHE A 97 4.96 10.03 -8.97
N SER A 98 5.13 8.72 -8.75
CA SER A 98 6.41 8.02 -8.87
C SER A 98 6.29 6.85 -9.85
N SER A 99 7.40 6.48 -10.48
CA SER A 99 7.48 5.28 -11.32
C SER A 99 7.32 3.99 -10.50
N GLN A 100 7.65 4.04 -9.20
CA GLN A 100 7.35 3.01 -8.22
C GLN A 100 5.99 3.34 -7.59
N ALA A 101 4.99 2.49 -7.82
CA ALA A 101 3.60 2.76 -7.44
C ALA A 101 3.44 2.98 -5.92
N GLU A 102 4.17 2.22 -5.11
CA GLU A 102 4.22 2.31 -3.66
C GLU A 102 4.72 3.66 -3.11
N ASN A 103 5.45 4.42 -3.93
CA ASN A 103 5.96 5.74 -3.56
C ASN A 103 5.06 6.88 -4.07
N SER A 104 3.98 6.55 -4.80
CA SER A 104 3.03 7.56 -5.26
C SER A 104 2.09 7.96 -4.14
N GLN A 105 1.77 9.25 -4.06
CA GLN A 105 0.86 9.81 -3.06
C GLN A 105 -0.14 10.75 -3.75
N VAL A 106 -1.31 10.89 -3.15
CA VAL A 106 -2.37 11.78 -3.65
C VAL A 106 -2.90 12.63 -2.50
N ILE A 107 -3.16 13.91 -2.79
CA ILE A 107 -3.77 14.85 -1.86
C ILE A 107 -5.25 14.92 -2.22
N ILE A 108 -6.12 14.54 -1.30
CA ILE A 108 -7.57 14.50 -1.51
C ILE A 108 -8.26 15.33 -0.44
N ARG A 109 -9.25 16.11 -0.87
CA ARG A 109 -10.20 16.80 -0.01
C ARG A 109 -11.54 16.08 -0.07
N ALA A 110 -11.98 15.49 1.03
CA ALA A 110 -13.25 14.75 1.09
C ALA A 110 -14.35 15.61 1.75
N GLY A 111 -15.53 15.68 1.14
CA GLY A 111 -16.72 16.34 1.67
C GLY A 111 -16.52 17.81 2.02
N GLY A 112 -15.65 18.52 1.29
CA GLY A 112 -15.25 19.90 1.61
C GLY A 112 -14.44 20.06 2.91
N GLY A 113 -13.99 18.97 3.52
CA GLY A 113 -13.17 18.96 4.73
C GLY A 113 -11.71 19.35 4.51
N PRO A 114 -10.79 19.04 5.44
CA PRO A 114 -9.37 19.31 5.26
C PRO A 114 -8.76 18.38 4.21
N GLU A 115 -7.72 18.88 3.54
CA GLU A 115 -6.88 18.08 2.65
C GLU A 115 -6.06 17.07 3.43
N LYS A 116 -5.96 15.86 2.90
CA LYS A 116 -5.15 14.78 3.48
C LYS A 116 -4.38 14.07 2.38
N ILE A 117 -3.23 13.54 2.77
CA ILE A 117 -2.38 12.71 1.91
C ILE A 117 -2.81 11.26 2.05
N TYR A 118 -2.92 10.57 0.92
CA TYR A 118 -3.27 9.16 0.84
C TYR A 118 -2.30 8.41 -0.06
N SER A 119 -2.18 7.11 0.20
CA SER A 119 -1.39 6.14 -0.56
C SER A 119 -2.27 5.02 -1.10
N ILE A 120 -1.70 4.16 -1.95
CA ILE A 120 -2.40 2.97 -2.46
C ILE A 120 -2.80 2.07 -1.29
N GLY A 121 -4.06 1.62 -1.28
CA GLY A 121 -4.63 0.81 -0.22
C GLY A 121 -5.37 1.60 0.87
N ASP A 122 -5.22 2.92 0.92
CA ASP A 122 -5.93 3.74 1.89
C ASP A 122 -7.42 3.86 1.56
N SER A 123 -8.24 3.97 2.61
CA SER A 123 -9.69 4.17 2.50
C SER A 123 -10.05 5.64 2.52
N LEU A 124 -10.92 6.04 1.59
CA LEU A 124 -11.57 7.33 1.56
C LEU A 124 -12.89 7.32 2.35
N PRO A 125 -13.34 8.48 2.86
CA PRO A 125 -14.70 8.63 3.34
C PRO A 125 -15.72 8.16 2.29
N GLY A 126 -16.76 7.43 2.73
CA GLY A 126 -17.70 6.77 1.82
C GLY A 126 -17.35 5.31 1.49
N GLY A 127 -16.22 4.79 1.98
CA GLY A 127 -15.88 3.36 1.88
C GLY A 127 -15.20 2.98 0.56
N ALA A 128 -14.72 3.96 -0.20
CA ALA A 128 -13.90 3.73 -1.37
C ALA A 128 -12.44 3.45 -0.97
N VAL A 129 -11.74 2.61 -1.72
CA VAL A 129 -10.34 2.25 -1.45
C VAL A 129 -9.48 2.62 -2.65
N ILE A 130 -8.36 3.31 -2.42
CA ILE A 130 -7.42 3.65 -3.49
C ILE A 130 -6.75 2.39 -4.02
N LYS A 131 -6.90 2.15 -5.33
CA LYS A 131 -6.30 0.98 -6.00
C LYS A 131 -5.11 1.36 -6.88
N ARG A 132 -5.10 2.57 -7.45
CA ARG A 132 -4.01 3.06 -8.31
C ARG A 132 -3.94 4.58 -8.29
N ILE A 133 -2.73 5.13 -8.26
CA ILE A 133 -2.47 6.56 -8.43
C ILE A 133 -1.79 6.75 -9.79
N SER A 134 -2.29 7.69 -10.59
CA SER A 134 -1.75 8.02 -11.92
C SER A 134 -1.46 9.52 -12.01
N GLN A 135 -0.74 9.95 -13.05
CA GLN A 135 -0.45 11.36 -13.27
C GLN A 135 -1.70 12.25 -13.43
N ASN A 136 -2.83 11.66 -13.84
CA ASN A 136 -4.06 12.39 -14.10
C ASN A 136 -5.09 12.29 -12.97
N GLY A 137 -4.84 11.51 -11.92
CA GLY A 137 -5.80 11.31 -10.85
C GLY A 137 -5.58 10.00 -10.07
N VAL A 138 -6.68 9.43 -9.58
CA VAL A 138 -6.67 8.21 -8.78
C VAL A 138 -7.83 7.30 -9.15
N VAL A 139 -7.57 5.99 -9.21
CA VAL A 139 -8.59 4.97 -9.37
C VAL A 139 -8.91 4.38 -8.01
N VAL A 140 -10.19 4.33 -7.69
CA VAL A 140 -10.71 3.80 -6.43
C VAL A 140 -11.65 2.63 -6.69
N LEU A 141 -11.70 1.68 -5.76
CA LEU A 141 -12.74 0.66 -5.71
C LEU A 141 -13.83 1.14 -4.76
N HIS A 142 -15.03 1.33 -5.27
CA HIS A 142 -16.18 1.79 -4.49
C HIS A 142 -17.40 0.93 -4.84
N ASN A 143 -18.02 0.31 -3.84
CA ASN A 143 -19.17 -0.59 -4.01
C ASN A 143 -18.95 -1.71 -5.06
N GLY A 144 -17.71 -2.23 -5.14
CA GLY A 144 -17.35 -3.31 -6.07
C GLY A 144 -17.09 -2.86 -7.51
N ALA A 145 -17.15 -1.56 -7.81
CA ALA A 145 -16.81 -1.00 -9.11
C ALA A 145 -15.55 -0.13 -9.03
N LEU A 146 -14.73 -0.18 -10.07
CA LEU A 146 -13.63 0.78 -10.24
C LEU A 146 -14.20 2.11 -10.73
N GLU A 147 -13.83 3.18 -10.06
CA GLU A 147 -14.19 4.54 -10.41
C GLU A 147 -12.94 5.43 -10.44
N SER A 148 -12.95 6.43 -11.33
CA SER A 148 -11.83 7.37 -11.49
C SER A 148 -12.16 8.71 -10.85
N LEU A 149 -11.24 9.23 -10.03
CA LEU A 149 -11.26 10.60 -9.53
C LEU A 149 -10.16 11.37 -10.25
N SER A 150 -10.58 12.25 -11.16
CA SER A 150 -9.69 13.03 -12.00
C SER A 150 -9.13 14.25 -11.26
N LEU A 151 -7.84 14.53 -11.47
CA LEU A 151 -7.20 15.78 -11.05
C LEU A 151 -7.75 16.93 -11.92
N PRO A 152 -8.29 18.01 -11.33
CA PRO A 152 -8.76 19.17 -12.09
C PRO A 152 -7.64 19.75 -12.95
N LYS A 153 -7.96 20.03 -14.23
CA LYS A 153 -7.05 20.70 -15.16
C LYS A 153 -7.59 22.08 -15.45
N ASN A 154 -6.82 23.12 -15.14
CA ASN A 154 -7.13 24.47 -15.59
C ASN A 154 -6.58 24.64 -17.00
N GLU A 155 -7.42 25.05 -17.94
CA GLU A 155 -6.97 25.45 -19.27
C GLU A 155 -6.18 26.77 -19.15
N LEU A 156 -4.97 26.78 -19.68
CA LEU A 156 -4.19 28.01 -19.76
C LEU A 156 -4.71 28.82 -20.95
N ILE A 157 -5.43 29.90 -20.64
CA ILE A 157 -5.84 30.89 -21.64
C ILE A 157 -4.66 31.83 -21.84
N PHE A 158 -4.04 31.76 -23.02
CA PHE A 158 -3.00 32.70 -23.41
C PHE A 158 -3.65 33.83 -24.22
N ASP A 159 -3.45 35.06 -23.77
CA ASP A 159 -3.81 36.23 -24.57
C ASP A 159 -2.93 36.30 -25.81
N ALA A 160 -3.48 36.88 -26.89
CA ALA A 160 -2.70 37.12 -28.10
C ALA A 160 -1.49 38.01 -27.78
N PRO A 161 -0.30 37.71 -28.37
CA PRO A 161 0.90 38.49 -28.12
C PRO A 161 0.64 39.96 -28.47
N ALA A 162 1.18 40.88 -27.66
CA ALA A 162 1.05 42.30 -27.89
C ALA A 162 1.52 42.64 -29.32
N LYS A 163 0.75 43.47 -30.03
CA LYS A 163 1.16 43.95 -31.36
C LYS A 163 2.49 44.70 -31.23
N PRO A 164 3.48 44.43 -32.10
CA PRO A 164 4.73 45.18 -32.11
C PRO A 164 4.45 46.67 -32.28
N LEU A 165 5.12 47.51 -31.49
CA LEU A 165 5.18 48.94 -31.75
C LEU A 165 6.05 49.11 -33.00
N VAL A 166 5.42 49.39 -34.13
CA VAL A 166 6.12 49.82 -35.34
C VAL A 166 6.31 51.33 -35.20
N GLU A 167 7.54 51.79 -35.01
CA GLU A 167 7.87 53.21 -35.12
C GLU A 167 7.85 53.58 -36.62
N GLU A 168 7.04 54.59 -36.98
CA GLU A 168 6.95 55.19 -38.32
C GLU A 168 8.16 56.08 -38.65
#